data_AF-A0A837JAF9-F1
#
_entry.id   AF-A0A837JAF9-F1
#
_cell.length_a   1.000
_cell.length_b   1.000
_cell.length_c   1.000
_cell.angle_alpha   90.00
_cell.angle_beta   90.00
_cell.angle_gamma   90.00
#
_symmetry.space_group_name_H-M   'P 1'
#
loop_
_entity.id
_entity.type
_entity.pdbx_description
1 polymer ?
#
loop_
_entity_poly.entity_id
_entity_poly.type
_entity_poly.pdbx_seq_one_letter_code
_entity_poly.pdbx_strand_id
1 'polypeptide(L)'
;MYQVNKKNYLFILELFLVIIYIVLIQIGIKDFSIWDQITYYLSTDFDMNNKVLLHLFEESHPHFLRILIIYFIYQFSLLLSLDVNLVYNLVLLLFLYMTYIFIKNIIIDIYGDVKYSILTILLFYFLLSFFMNGRIIFAIFGNTLLLNAIFFNTYSIKNKINNFKLIFMIVLSLIMTSVSSGTFMVCLLSILIFYFLTTVFSFPFIKKKIFHVEIFIFMLIIFFMPLIIRFINKNLDFYDGSFFKMLEHGFGKYLEVYIYPILIFLFLLPFFLMFGYSLLYNNKYFVLPFSLIISSLFIGLFGYSSLFSGISGYILFVAINFYNTKRIIYCRKKY
;
A
#
# COMPACT_ATOMS: atom_id res chain seq x y z
N MET A 1 -32.25 17.34 -15.98
CA MET A 1 -31.48 16.87 -17.17
C MET A 1 -29.99 17.23 -17.18
N TYR A 2 -29.49 18.30 -16.53
CA TYR A 2 -28.06 18.68 -16.58
C TYR A 2 -27.05 17.84 -15.75
N GLN A 3 -27.51 16.93 -14.89
CA GLN A 3 -26.60 16.12 -14.05
C GLN A 3 -26.07 14.85 -14.74
N VAL A 4 -26.78 14.33 -15.75
CA VAL A 4 -26.42 13.08 -16.44
C VAL A 4 -25.14 13.24 -17.28
N ASN A 5 -24.92 14.41 -17.88
CA ASN A 5 -23.73 14.64 -18.73
C ASN A 5 -22.40 14.70 -17.96
N LYS A 6 -22.39 15.18 -16.71
CA LYS A 6 -21.13 15.43 -15.99
C LYS A 6 -20.38 14.16 -15.55
N LYS A 7 -21.08 13.07 -15.24
CA LYS A 7 -20.44 11.79 -14.87
C LYS A 7 -19.73 11.15 -16.07
N ASN A 8 -20.34 11.27 -17.25
CA ASN A 8 -19.80 10.72 -18.49
C ASN A 8 -18.47 11.39 -18.86
N TYR A 9 -18.35 12.72 -18.70
CA TYR A 9 -17.10 13.43 -18.98
C TYR A 9 -15.93 12.98 -18.09
N LEU A 10 -16.16 12.77 -16.79
CA LEU A 10 -15.09 12.32 -15.89
C LEU A 10 -14.59 10.92 -16.27
N PHE A 11 -15.50 10.00 -16.57
CA PHE A 11 -15.16 8.66 -17.02
C PHE A 11 -14.36 8.69 -18.34
N ILE A 12 -14.76 9.53 -19.30
CA ILE A 12 -14.03 9.72 -20.56
C ILE A 12 -12.61 10.22 -20.29
N LEU A 13 -12.43 11.17 -19.36
CA LEU A 13 -11.11 11.68 -18.98
C LEU A 13 -10.25 10.62 -18.28
N GLU A 14 -10.83 9.82 -17.39
CA GLU A 14 -10.14 8.68 -16.75
C GLU A 14 -9.65 7.69 -17.81
N LEU A 15 -10.53 7.31 -18.75
CA LEU A 15 -10.20 6.40 -19.84
C LEU A 15 -9.11 6.99 -20.76
N PHE A 16 -9.22 8.27 -21.08
CA PHE A 16 -8.24 8.98 -21.88
C PHE A 16 -6.84 8.96 -21.24
N LEU A 17 -6.74 9.20 -19.93
CA LEU A 17 -5.47 9.10 -19.22
C LEU A 17 -4.89 7.68 -19.27
N VAL A 18 -5.72 6.65 -19.08
CA VAL A 18 -5.29 5.24 -19.16
C VAL A 18 -4.77 4.93 -20.57
N ILE A 19 -5.48 5.36 -21.61
CA ILE A 19 -5.07 5.19 -23.02
C ILE A 19 -3.73 5.88 -23.28
N ILE A 20 -3.56 7.13 -22.84
CA ILE A 20 -2.26 7.83 -22.95
C ILE A 20 -1.16 7.01 -22.31
N TYR A 21 -1.38 6.50 -21.09
CA TYR A 21 -0.36 5.72 -20.39
C TYR A 21 -0.01 4.42 -21.14
N ILE A 22 -1.00 3.74 -21.74
CA ILE A 22 -0.76 2.58 -22.62
C ILE A 22 0.10 2.98 -23.82
N VAL A 23 -0.22 4.10 -24.48
CA VAL A 23 0.58 4.60 -25.62
C VAL A 23 2.02 4.86 -25.18
N LEU A 24 2.23 5.50 -24.02
CA LEU A 24 3.56 5.77 -23.48
C LEU A 24 4.37 4.50 -23.19
N ILE A 25 3.71 3.41 -22.78
CA ILE A 25 4.34 2.09 -22.65
C ILE A 25 4.72 1.54 -24.03
N GLN A 26 3.78 1.55 -24.98
CA GLN A 26 3.99 0.96 -26.32
C GLN A 26 5.11 1.64 -27.11
N ILE A 27 5.26 2.96 -26.98
CA ILE A 27 6.34 3.71 -27.64
C ILE A 27 7.67 3.64 -26.87
N GLY A 28 7.73 2.92 -25.74
CA GLY A 28 8.94 2.74 -24.94
C GLY A 28 9.37 3.95 -24.10
N ILE A 29 8.54 5.00 -23.98
CA ILE A 29 8.84 6.13 -23.09
C ILE A 29 8.81 5.67 -21.63
N LYS A 30 7.89 4.75 -21.29
CA LYS A 30 7.84 4.14 -19.97
C LYS A 30 7.81 2.62 -20.08
N ASP A 31 8.86 1.99 -19.59
CA ASP A 31 8.90 0.54 -19.42
C ASP A 31 9.17 0.18 -17.96
N PHE A 32 8.50 -0.86 -17.47
CA PHE A 32 8.80 -1.48 -16.20
C PHE A 32 9.46 -2.83 -16.47
N SER A 33 10.76 -2.92 -16.25
CA SER A 33 11.47 -4.20 -16.33
C SER A 33 11.09 -5.12 -15.16
N ILE A 34 10.94 -6.40 -15.46
CA ILE A 34 10.86 -7.45 -14.44
C ILE A 34 12.19 -7.47 -13.69
N TRP A 35 12.13 -7.72 -12.39
CA TRP A 35 13.33 -7.70 -11.54
C TRP A 35 14.29 -8.82 -11.90
N ASP A 36 15.58 -8.51 -12.02
CA ASP A 36 16.64 -9.47 -12.38
C ASP A 36 16.67 -10.71 -11.47
N GLN A 37 16.32 -10.51 -10.20
CA GLN A 37 16.23 -11.60 -9.23
C GLN A 37 15.18 -12.64 -9.63
N ILE A 38 14.07 -12.23 -10.24
CA ILE A 38 13.02 -13.16 -10.67
C ILE A 38 13.37 -13.77 -12.01
N THR A 39 13.89 -12.98 -12.94
CA THR A 39 14.30 -13.52 -14.25
C THR A 39 15.36 -14.59 -14.07
N TYR A 40 16.30 -14.44 -13.12
CA TYR A 40 17.24 -15.49 -12.74
C TYR A 40 16.55 -16.80 -12.34
N TYR A 41 15.64 -16.79 -11.36
CA TYR A 41 14.96 -18.01 -10.91
C TYR A 41 14.04 -18.63 -11.98
N LEU A 42 13.38 -17.81 -12.80
CA LEU A 42 12.55 -18.31 -13.89
C LEU A 42 13.40 -18.90 -15.02
N SER A 43 14.56 -18.31 -15.31
CA SER A 43 15.51 -18.84 -16.30
C SER A 43 16.18 -20.13 -15.88
N THR A 44 16.08 -20.54 -14.61
CA THR A 44 16.53 -21.86 -14.15
C THR A 44 15.44 -22.93 -14.22
N ASP A 45 14.17 -22.55 -14.47
CA ASP A 45 13.00 -23.46 -14.51
C ASP A 45 12.52 -23.76 -15.95
N PHE A 46 13.41 -23.68 -16.95
CA PHE A 46 13.05 -23.84 -18.38
C PHE A 46 12.31 -25.15 -18.71
N ASP A 47 12.43 -26.17 -17.85
CA ASP A 47 11.77 -27.46 -18.02
C ASP A 47 10.28 -27.48 -17.66
N MET A 48 9.66 -26.34 -17.33
CA MET A 48 8.19 -26.18 -17.16
C MET A 48 7.54 -27.16 -16.15
N ASN A 49 8.33 -27.74 -15.25
CA ASN A 49 7.86 -28.78 -14.34
C ASN A 49 7.29 -28.25 -13.02
N ASN A 50 7.10 -26.92 -12.89
CA ASN A 50 6.71 -26.25 -11.64
C ASN A 50 7.64 -26.55 -10.44
N LYS A 51 8.84 -27.11 -10.69
CA LYS A 51 9.72 -27.61 -9.62
C LYS A 51 10.34 -26.47 -8.84
N VAL A 52 10.62 -25.33 -9.48
CA VAL A 52 11.23 -24.19 -8.78
C VAL A 52 10.29 -23.60 -7.74
N LEU A 53 8.98 -23.43 -8.03
CA LEU A 53 8.05 -22.93 -7.01
C LEU A 53 7.93 -23.87 -5.82
N LEU A 54 7.83 -25.18 -6.06
CA LEU A 54 7.76 -26.18 -4.99
C LEU A 54 9.04 -26.18 -4.15
N HIS A 55 10.20 -26.20 -4.80
CA HIS A 55 11.50 -26.14 -4.14
C HIS A 55 11.65 -24.88 -3.28
N LEU A 56 11.31 -23.70 -3.83
CA LEU A 56 11.36 -22.44 -3.09
C LEU A 56 10.38 -22.42 -1.90
N PHE A 57 9.24 -23.12 -2.02
CA PHE A 57 8.30 -23.28 -0.92
C PHE A 57 8.85 -24.21 0.17
N GLU A 58 9.39 -25.37 -0.21
CA GLU A 58 9.99 -26.36 0.68
C GLU A 58 11.19 -25.77 1.46
N GLU A 59 12.03 -25.01 0.78
CA GLU A 59 13.14 -24.27 1.41
C GLU A 59 12.66 -23.03 2.17
N SER A 60 11.38 -22.66 2.04
CA SER A 60 10.79 -21.43 2.60
C SER A 60 11.56 -20.17 2.19
N HIS A 61 12.07 -20.16 0.97
CA HIS A 61 12.98 -19.15 0.44
C HIS A 61 12.40 -17.72 0.60
N PRO A 62 13.19 -16.72 1.04
CA PRO A 62 12.67 -15.38 1.34
C PRO A 62 12.06 -14.65 0.13
N HIS A 63 12.35 -15.10 -1.08
CA HIS A 63 11.77 -14.55 -2.31
C HIS A 63 10.57 -15.32 -2.84
N PHE A 64 10.14 -16.42 -2.19
CA PHE A 64 9.06 -17.27 -2.67
C PHE A 64 7.78 -16.49 -3.00
N LEU A 65 7.25 -15.69 -2.05
CA LEU A 65 6.02 -14.94 -2.27
C LEU A 65 6.14 -13.93 -3.42
N ARG A 66 7.31 -13.30 -3.55
CA ARG A 66 7.59 -12.36 -4.63
C ARG A 66 7.59 -13.08 -5.98
N ILE A 67 8.22 -14.25 -6.07
CA ILE A 67 8.30 -15.06 -7.29
C ILE A 67 6.90 -15.57 -7.65
N LEU A 68 6.11 -16.02 -6.67
CA LEU A 68 4.74 -16.48 -6.87
C LEU A 68 3.87 -15.44 -7.58
N ILE A 69 3.99 -14.16 -7.22
CA ILE A 69 3.21 -13.09 -7.84
C ILE A 69 3.56 -12.93 -9.33
N ILE A 70 4.85 -12.92 -9.66
CA ILE A 70 5.30 -12.78 -11.05
C ILE A 70 5.12 -14.07 -11.84
N TYR A 71 5.12 -15.22 -11.18
CA TYR A 71 4.84 -16.51 -11.79
C TYR A 71 3.48 -16.51 -12.47
N PHE A 72 2.45 -15.96 -11.82
CA PHE A 72 1.14 -15.81 -12.46
C PHE A 72 1.20 -14.97 -13.74
N ILE A 73 1.96 -13.88 -13.74
CA ILE A 73 2.15 -13.02 -14.92
C ILE A 73 2.84 -13.80 -16.04
N TYR A 74 3.88 -14.55 -15.71
CA TYR A 74 4.60 -15.41 -16.65
C TYR A 74 3.69 -16.49 -17.27
N GLN A 75 2.89 -17.18 -16.44
CA GLN A 75 1.93 -18.18 -16.91
C GLN A 75 0.84 -17.59 -17.81
N PHE A 76 0.33 -16.40 -17.49
CA PHE A 76 -0.59 -15.67 -18.37
C PHE A 76 0.07 -15.30 -19.71
N SER A 77 1.34 -14.91 -19.67
CA SER A 77 2.12 -14.61 -20.88
C SER A 77 2.25 -15.82 -21.80
N LEU A 78 2.59 -16.98 -21.24
CA LEU A 78 2.69 -18.23 -21.97
C LEU A 78 1.34 -18.66 -22.56
N LEU A 79 0.27 -18.60 -21.76
CA LEU A 79 -1.08 -18.99 -22.17
C LEU A 79 -1.56 -18.17 -23.38
N LEU A 80 -1.24 -16.88 -23.41
CA LEU A 80 -1.66 -15.95 -24.48
C LEU A 80 -0.61 -15.79 -25.59
N SER A 81 0.56 -16.43 -25.47
CA SER A 81 1.71 -16.22 -26.36
C SER A 81 2.10 -14.74 -26.51
N LEU A 82 2.02 -13.98 -25.42
CA LEU A 82 2.40 -12.57 -25.35
C LEU A 82 3.80 -12.40 -24.78
N ASP A 83 4.42 -11.25 -25.03
CA ASP A 83 5.66 -10.85 -24.38
C ASP A 83 5.46 -10.62 -22.87
N VAL A 84 6.36 -11.17 -22.04
CA VAL A 84 6.22 -11.14 -20.57
C VAL A 84 6.30 -9.72 -20.02
N ASN A 85 7.16 -8.88 -20.60
CA ASN A 85 7.28 -7.48 -20.16
C ASN A 85 6.00 -6.71 -20.52
N LEU A 86 5.41 -6.96 -21.68
CA LEU A 86 4.12 -6.37 -22.04
C LEU A 86 3.02 -6.74 -21.03
N VAL A 87 2.86 -8.02 -20.70
CA VAL A 87 1.85 -8.47 -19.71
C VAL A 87 2.13 -7.86 -18.34
N TYR A 88 3.40 -7.84 -17.92
CA TYR A 88 3.83 -7.23 -16.66
C TYR A 88 3.47 -5.73 -16.59
N ASN A 89 3.78 -4.97 -17.63
CA ASN A 89 3.43 -3.55 -17.74
C ASN A 89 1.91 -3.31 -17.67
N LEU A 90 1.10 -4.14 -18.34
CA LEU A 90 -0.36 -4.05 -18.30
C LEU A 90 -0.92 -4.37 -16.91
N VAL A 91 -0.38 -5.37 -16.21
CA VAL A 91 -0.76 -5.69 -14.82
C VAL A 91 -0.42 -4.52 -13.88
N LEU A 92 0.73 -3.89 -14.06
CA LEU A 92 1.12 -2.72 -13.27
C LEU A 92 0.18 -1.52 -13.51
N LEU A 93 -0.20 -1.27 -14.76
CA LEU A 93 -1.19 -0.25 -15.09
C LEU A 93 -2.55 -0.55 -14.45
N LEU A 94 -2.99 -1.81 -14.50
CA LEU A 94 -4.21 -2.25 -13.82
C LEU A 94 -4.12 -1.99 -12.32
N PHE A 95 -2.98 -2.28 -11.68
CA PHE A 95 -2.79 -2.04 -10.25
C PHE A 95 -2.79 -0.55 -9.88
N LEU A 96 -2.21 0.32 -10.70
CA LEU A 96 -2.32 1.77 -10.53
C LEU A 96 -3.76 2.25 -10.64
N TYR A 97 -4.50 1.77 -11.64
CA TYR A 97 -5.90 2.13 -11.83
C TYR A 97 -6.79 1.62 -10.69
N MET A 98 -6.57 0.38 -10.22
CA MET A 98 -7.30 -0.19 -9.08
C MET A 98 -6.97 0.52 -7.75
N THR A 99 -5.71 0.91 -7.56
CA THR A 99 -5.28 1.78 -6.45
C THR A 99 -6.09 3.07 -6.45
N TYR A 100 -6.18 3.74 -7.60
CA TYR A 100 -7.00 4.93 -7.77
C TYR A 100 -8.48 4.67 -7.42
N ILE A 101 -9.09 3.61 -7.96
CA ILE A 101 -10.50 3.27 -7.70
C ILE A 101 -10.76 3.07 -6.20
N PHE A 102 -9.89 2.36 -5.49
CA PHE A 102 -10.08 2.11 -4.06
C PHE A 102 -9.99 3.40 -3.24
N ILE A 103 -9.01 4.26 -3.50
CA ILE A 103 -8.93 5.57 -2.83
C ILE A 103 -10.14 6.43 -3.14
N LYS A 104 -10.57 6.48 -4.42
CA LYS A 104 -11.79 7.16 -4.86
C LYS A 104 -13.02 6.67 -4.10
N ASN A 105 -13.19 5.36 -3.96
CA ASN A 105 -14.34 4.77 -3.27
C ASN A 105 -14.36 5.12 -1.78
N ILE A 106 -13.20 5.12 -1.11
CA ILE A 106 -13.09 5.56 0.29
C ILE A 106 -13.54 7.02 0.42
N ILE A 107 -13.02 7.91 -0.44
CA ILE A 107 -13.35 9.35 -0.40
C ILE A 107 -14.85 9.58 -0.65
N ILE A 108 -15.43 8.88 -1.63
CA ILE A 108 -16.87 8.97 -1.96
C ILE A 108 -17.73 8.47 -0.80
N ASP A 109 -17.33 7.41 -0.09
CA ASP A 109 -18.09 6.91 1.06
C ASP A 109 -18.08 7.90 2.23
N ILE A 110 -16.97 8.63 2.44
CA ILE A 110 -16.85 9.64 3.51
C ILE A 110 -17.62 10.93 3.18
N TYR A 111 -17.45 11.47 1.96
CA TYR A 111 -17.89 12.83 1.61
C TYR A 111 -18.97 12.92 0.53
N GLY A 112 -19.32 11.81 -0.12
CA GLY A 112 -20.28 11.79 -1.23
C GLY A 112 -19.67 12.15 -2.59
N ASP A 113 -20.42 12.85 -3.43
CA ASP A 113 -20.05 13.14 -4.83
C ASP A 113 -18.92 14.19 -4.90
N VAL A 114 -17.69 13.71 -5.06
CA VAL A 114 -16.47 14.51 -5.11
C VAL A 114 -15.88 14.44 -6.52
N LYS A 115 -16.01 15.51 -7.31
CA LYS A 115 -15.72 15.43 -8.77
C LYS A 115 -14.28 15.77 -9.16
N TYR A 116 -13.76 16.90 -8.70
CA TYR A 116 -12.52 17.46 -9.28
C TYR A 116 -11.23 16.99 -8.61
N SER A 117 -11.23 16.61 -7.32
CA SER A 117 -10.01 16.09 -6.69
C SER A 117 -9.71 14.64 -7.02
N ILE A 118 -10.62 13.95 -7.70
CA ILE A 118 -10.47 12.51 -7.91
C ILE A 118 -9.60 12.29 -9.15
N LEU A 119 -9.82 13.04 -10.24
CA LEU A 119 -8.93 12.99 -11.41
C LEU A 119 -7.48 13.36 -11.07
N THR A 120 -7.29 14.31 -10.16
CA THR A 120 -5.94 14.71 -9.70
C THR A 120 -5.22 13.57 -8.97
N ILE A 121 -5.94 12.66 -8.31
CA ILE A 121 -5.34 11.48 -7.67
C ILE A 121 -4.83 10.50 -8.73
N LEU A 122 -5.62 10.24 -9.77
CA LEU A 122 -5.20 9.36 -10.87
C LEU A 122 -3.96 9.94 -11.59
N LEU A 123 -4.02 11.22 -11.94
CA LEU A 123 -2.90 11.91 -12.58
C LEU A 123 -1.64 11.86 -11.71
N PHE A 124 -1.78 12.06 -10.40
CA PHE A 124 -0.66 11.99 -9.46
C PHE A 124 -0.02 10.60 -9.45
N TYR A 125 -0.81 9.52 -9.38
CA TYR A 125 -0.27 8.16 -9.44
C TYR A 125 0.46 7.86 -10.75
N PHE A 126 -0.04 8.37 -11.87
CA PHE A 126 0.61 8.18 -13.18
C PHE A 126 1.91 8.98 -13.29
N LEU A 127 1.96 10.21 -12.79
CA LEU A 127 3.20 10.98 -12.76
C LEU A 127 4.24 10.33 -11.84
N LEU A 128 3.79 9.87 -10.67
CA LEU A 128 4.63 9.18 -9.70
C LEU A 128 5.21 7.88 -10.27
N SER A 129 4.44 7.13 -11.07
CA SER A 129 4.89 5.85 -11.62
C SER A 129 6.01 5.97 -12.65
N PHE A 130 6.22 7.14 -13.28
CA PHE A 130 7.40 7.39 -14.12
C PHE A 130 8.71 7.21 -13.34
N PHE A 131 8.72 7.67 -12.09
CA PHE A 131 9.90 7.65 -11.21
C PHE A 131 10.03 6.37 -10.40
N MET A 132 9.09 5.43 -10.56
CA MET A 132 9.06 4.21 -9.77
C MET A 132 9.46 2.97 -10.57
N ASN A 133 10.11 2.04 -9.87
CA ASN A 133 10.25 0.67 -10.33
C ASN A 133 8.91 -0.07 -10.14
N GLY A 134 8.60 -1.01 -11.03
CA GLY A 134 7.37 -1.81 -10.98
C GLY A 134 7.09 -2.47 -9.62
N ARG A 135 8.13 -2.85 -8.86
CA ARG A 135 7.97 -3.41 -7.49
C ARG A 135 7.22 -2.50 -6.54
N ILE A 136 7.40 -1.20 -6.66
CA ILE A 136 6.80 -0.24 -5.74
C ILE A 136 5.30 -0.15 -6.01
N ILE A 137 4.86 -0.34 -7.26
CA ILE A 137 3.44 -0.34 -7.62
C ILE A 137 2.68 -1.50 -6.95
N PHE A 138 3.28 -2.70 -6.89
CA PHE A 138 2.72 -3.82 -6.11
C PHE A 138 2.54 -3.45 -4.64
N ALA A 139 3.55 -2.82 -4.03
CA ALA A 139 3.48 -2.41 -2.63
C ALA A 139 2.42 -1.32 -2.38
N ILE A 140 2.33 -0.33 -3.26
CA ILE A 140 1.30 0.72 -3.20
C ILE A 140 -0.09 0.11 -3.34
N PHE A 141 -0.28 -0.81 -4.29
CA PHE A 141 -1.54 -1.51 -4.48
C PHE A 141 -1.92 -2.36 -3.26
N GLY A 142 -0.97 -3.12 -2.71
CA GLY A 142 -1.17 -3.90 -1.48
C GLY A 142 -1.59 -3.02 -0.30
N ASN A 143 -0.83 -1.96 0.00
CA ASN A 143 -1.19 -1.02 1.06
C ASN A 143 -2.55 -0.34 0.82
N THR A 144 -2.94 -0.12 -0.45
CA THR A 144 -4.26 0.43 -0.78
C THR A 144 -5.37 -0.60 -0.58
N LEU A 145 -5.13 -1.88 -0.88
CA LEU A 145 -6.03 -2.97 -0.52
C LEU A 145 -6.23 -3.03 1.00
N LEU A 146 -5.16 -2.84 1.78
CA LEU A 146 -5.26 -2.78 3.25
C LEU A 146 -6.15 -1.63 3.72
N LEU A 147 -5.88 -0.41 3.24
CA LEU A 147 -6.71 0.77 3.56
C LEU A 147 -8.18 0.51 3.20
N ASN A 148 -8.43 -0.05 2.02
CA ASN A 148 -9.78 -0.35 1.56
C ASN A 148 -10.47 -1.39 2.44
N ALA A 149 -9.77 -2.46 2.81
CA ALA A 149 -10.28 -3.55 3.63
C ALA A 149 -10.67 -3.07 5.03
N ILE A 150 -9.75 -2.36 5.70
CA ILE A 150 -9.98 -1.84 7.05
C ILE A 150 -11.05 -0.74 7.02
N PHE A 151 -11.01 0.17 6.05
CA PHE A 151 -11.98 1.26 5.96
C PHE A 151 -13.41 0.74 5.83
N PHE A 152 -13.67 -0.14 4.86
CA PHE A 152 -15.03 -0.63 4.62
C PHE A 152 -15.55 -1.52 5.74
N ASN A 153 -14.67 -2.18 6.50
CA ASN A 153 -15.08 -3.03 7.61
C ASN A 153 -15.32 -2.24 8.91
N THR A 154 -14.51 -1.20 9.17
CA THR A 154 -14.56 -0.46 10.44
C THR A 154 -15.40 0.81 10.36
N TYR A 155 -15.45 1.48 9.20
CA TYR A 155 -15.98 2.83 9.10
C TYR A 155 -17.20 2.98 8.18
N SER A 156 -17.38 2.10 7.20
CA SER A 156 -18.47 2.26 6.24
C SER A 156 -19.83 2.00 6.88
N ILE A 157 -20.75 2.93 6.67
CA ILE A 157 -22.11 2.90 7.24
C ILE A 157 -22.99 1.90 6.47
N LYS A 158 -22.68 1.65 5.18
CA LYS A 158 -23.55 0.90 4.27
C LYS A 158 -23.27 -0.60 4.26
N ASN A 159 -22.06 -1.02 4.60
CA ASN A 159 -21.65 -2.41 4.43
C ASN A 159 -21.83 -3.21 5.72
N LYS A 160 -22.51 -4.35 5.61
CA LYS A 160 -22.43 -5.39 6.64
C LYS A 160 -21.00 -5.94 6.68
N ILE A 161 -20.51 -6.17 7.89
CA ILE A 161 -19.20 -6.77 8.16
C ILE A 161 -19.15 -8.14 7.48
N ASN A 162 -18.25 -8.27 6.51
CA ASN A 162 -17.89 -9.55 5.92
C ASN A 162 -16.45 -9.86 6.34
N ASN A 163 -16.30 -10.60 7.45
CA ASN A 163 -15.01 -10.96 8.01
C ASN A 163 -14.15 -11.74 7.01
N PHE A 164 -14.76 -12.62 6.20
CA PHE A 164 -14.03 -13.37 5.18
C PHE A 164 -13.40 -12.44 4.14
N LYS A 165 -14.17 -11.45 3.65
CA LYS A 165 -13.65 -10.44 2.71
C LYS A 165 -12.52 -9.62 3.33
N LEU A 166 -12.64 -9.21 4.60
CA LEU A 166 -11.56 -8.51 5.31
C LEU A 166 -10.29 -9.37 5.34
N ILE A 167 -10.41 -10.61 5.82
CA ILE A 167 -9.30 -11.55 5.95
C ILE A 167 -8.61 -11.75 4.60
N PHE A 168 -9.39 -12.07 3.58
CA PHE A 168 -8.89 -12.27 2.22
C PHE A 168 -8.13 -11.05 1.72
N MET A 169 -8.66 -9.84 1.92
CA MET A 169 -7.99 -8.61 1.47
C MET A 169 -6.73 -8.29 2.28
N ILE A 170 -6.69 -8.59 3.58
CA ILE A 170 -5.47 -8.43 4.41
C ILE A 170 -4.38 -9.39 3.94
N VAL A 171 -4.74 -10.68 3.73
CA VAL A 171 -3.79 -11.68 3.23
C VAL A 171 -3.29 -11.29 1.84
N LEU A 172 -4.18 -10.86 0.94
CA LEU A 172 -3.81 -10.39 -0.40
C LEU A 172 -2.90 -9.16 -0.32
N SER A 173 -3.16 -8.22 0.60
CA SER A 173 -2.30 -7.06 0.84
C SER A 173 -0.89 -7.48 1.27
N LEU A 174 -0.76 -8.44 2.18
CA LEU A 174 0.52 -8.96 2.64
C LEU A 174 1.29 -9.66 1.54
N ILE A 175 0.61 -10.45 0.70
CA ILE A 175 1.20 -11.05 -0.50
C ILE A 175 1.71 -9.93 -1.42
N MET A 176 0.88 -8.96 -1.80
CA MET A 176 1.26 -7.89 -2.72
C MET A 176 2.42 -7.02 -2.19
N THR A 177 2.50 -6.81 -0.88
CA THR A 177 3.58 -6.05 -0.24
C THR A 177 4.85 -6.88 0.02
N SER A 178 4.82 -8.21 -0.16
CA SER A 178 5.98 -9.10 -0.01
C SER A 178 7.06 -8.90 -1.10
N VAL A 179 6.79 -8.07 -2.11
CA VAL A 179 7.75 -7.66 -3.13
C VAL A 179 9.00 -6.98 -2.56
N SER A 180 8.96 -6.48 -1.32
CA SER A 180 10.14 -6.07 -0.55
C SER A 180 9.90 -6.38 0.93
N SER A 181 10.93 -6.81 1.65
CA SER A 181 10.85 -7.05 3.09
C SER A 181 10.40 -5.78 3.83
N GLY A 182 10.92 -4.62 3.42
CA GLY A 182 10.53 -3.34 4.00
C GLY A 182 9.07 -2.96 3.77
N THR A 183 8.53 -3.15 2.55
CA THR A 183 7.12 -2.83 2.25
C THR A 183 6.16 -3.80 2.96
N PHE A 184 6.56 -5.05 3.13
CA PHE A 184 5.84 -6.03 3.93
C PHE A 184 5.77 -5.61 5.41
N MET A 185 6.90 -5.17 5.99
CA MET A 185 6.93 -4.67 7.37
C MET A 185 6.07 -3.42 7.55
N VAL A 186 6.03 -2.52 6.55
CA VAL A 186 5.12 -1.35 6.58
C VAL A 186 3.66 -1.80 6.68
N CYS A 187 3.24 -2.77 5.85
CA CYS A 187 1.89 -3.31 5.88
C CYS A 187 1.58 -3.92 7.26
N LEU A 188 2.45 -4.78 7.79
CA LEU A 188 2.24 -5.44 9.07
C LEU A 188 2.20 -4.43 10.23
N LEU A 189 3.13 -3.49 10.28
CA LEU A 189 3.19 -2.46 11.32
C LEU A 189 1.97 -1.54 11.24
N SER A 190 1.47 -1.22 10.03
CA SER A 190 0.27 -0.39 9.87
C SER A 190 -1.00 -1.06 10.38
N ILE A 191 -1.09 -2.40 10.29
CA ILE A 191 -2.15 -3.19 10.92
C ILE A 191 -2.01 -3.06 12.44
N LEU A 192 -0.84 -3.36 13.00
CA LEU A 192 -0.60 -3.30 14.44
C LEU A 192 -0.92 -1.92 15.05
N ILE A 193 -0.38 -0.86 14.45
CA ILE A 193 -0.61 0.52 14.89
C ILE A 193 -2.10 0.86 14.78
N PHE A 194 -2.77 0.50 13.68
CA PHE A 194 -4.20 0.79 13.53
C PHE A 194 -5.02 0.17 14.67
N TYR A 195 -4.86 -1.13 14.91
CA TYR A 195 -5.62 -1.82 15.95
C TYR A 195 -5.27 -1.25 17.33
N PHE A 196 -3.98 -1.11 17.66
CA PHE A 196 -3.53 -0.48 18.90
C PHE A 196 -4.18 0.88 19.15
N LEU A 197 -4.17 1.78 18.15
CA LEU A 197 -4.80 3.09 18.25
C LEU A 197 -6.32 2.98 18.46
N THR A 198 -7.00 2.06 17.78
CA THR A 198 -8.45 1.88 17.96
C THR A 198 -8.83 1.30 19.33
N THR A 199 -8.03 0.38 19.87
CA THR A 199 -8.28 -0.28 21.16
C THR A 199 -8.00 0.68 22.33
N VAL A 200 -6.82 1.29 22.35
CA VAL A 200 -6.38 2.17 23.45
C VAL A 200 -7.26 3.41 23.55
N PHE A 201 -7.50 4.08 22.43
CA PHE A 201 -8.24 5.35 22.43
C PHE A 201 -9.75 5.18 22.41
N SER A 202 -10.24 3.93 22.56
CA SER A 202 -11.58 3.63 23.05
C SER A 202 -12.70 4.38 22.31
N PHE A 203 -12.60 4.54 20.98
CA PHE A 203 -13.70 5.10 20.18
C PHE A 203 -14.97 4.28 20.48
N PRO A 204 -15.98 4.84 21.17
CA PRO A 204 -17.01 4.06 21.85
C PRO A 204 -17.88 3.20 20.91
N PHE A 205 -17.88 3.52 19.63
CA PHE A 205 -18.63 2.82 18.58
C PHE A 205 -17.97 1.54 18.06
N ILE A 206 -16.70 1.27 18.41
CA ILE A 206 -15.88 0.24 17.77
C ILE A 206 -15.75 -1.05 18.62
N LYS A 207 -16.07 -0.99 19.92
CA LYS A 207 -15.58 -1.92 20.94
C LYS A 207 -16.05 -3.39 20.88
N LYS A 208 -17.24 -3.72 20.36
CA LYS A 208 -17.76 -5.11 20.40
C LYS A 208 -17.44 -5.97 19.17
N LYS A 209 -17.10 -5.36 18.03
CA LYS A 209 -16.92 -6.08 16.75
C LYS A 209 -15.45 -6.30 16.37
N ILE A 210 -14.53 -5.57 17.01
CA ILE A 210 -13.10 -5.62 16.70
C ILE A 210 -12.36 -6.78 17.37
N PHE A 211 -12.83 -7.28 18.51
CA PHE A 211 -12.11 -8.30 19.28
C PHE A 211 -11.79 -9.59 18.49
N HIS A 212 -12.75 -10.12 17.72
CA HIS A 212 -12.51 -11.30 16.86
C HIS A 212 -11.49 -11.02 15.75
N VAL A 213 -11.46 -9.77 15.25
CA VAL A 213 -10.51 -9.36 14.22
C VAL A 213 -9.11 -9.19 14.81
N GLU A 214 -8.99 -8.67 16.02
CA GLU A 214 -7.72 -8.58 16.76
C GLU A 214 -7.12 -9.96 17.00
N ILE A 215 -7.92 -10.94 17.45
CA ILE A 215 -7.48 -12.33 17.62
C ILE A 215 -7.00 -12.91 16.28
N PHE A 216 -7.76 -12.70 15.20
CA PHE A 216 -7.35 -13.19 13.89
C PHE A 216 -6.03 -12.56 13.42
N ILE A 217 -5.86 -11.25 13.63
CA ILE A 217 -4.62 -10.55 13.27
C ILE A 217 -3.45 -11.06 14.09
N PHE A 218 -3.65 -11.32 15.37
CA PHE A 218 -2.63 -11.93 16.22
C PHE A 218 -2.22 -13.31 15.68
N MET A 219 -3.20 -14.16 15.33
CA MET A 219 -2.95 -15.47 14.70
C MET A 219 -2.22 -15.32 13.35
N LEU A 220 -2.57 -14.31 12.56
CA LEU A 220 -1.93 -14.02 11.28
C LEU A 220 -0.47 -13.60 11.49
N ILE A 221 -0.16 -12.80 12.51
CA ILE A 221 1.22 -12.43 12.83
C ILE A 221 2.04 -13.66 13.25
N ILE A 222 1.47 -14.54 14.07
CA ILE A 222 2.10 -15.81 14.44
C ILE A 222 2.37 -16.65 13.19
N PHE A 223 1.40 -16.73 12.28
CA PHE A 223 1.54 -17.47 11.01
C PHE A 223 2.67 -16.92 10.14
N PHE A 224 2.83 -15.60 10.04
CA PHE A 224 3.93 -14.98 9.27
C PHE A 224 5.24 -14.84 10.04
N MET A 225 5.30 -15.21 11.32
CA MET A 225 6.50 -15.05 12.15
C MET A 225 7.76 -15.71 11.55
N PRO A 226 7.71 -16.94 10.99
CA PRO A 226 8.89 -17.54 10.35
C PRO A 226 9.42 -16.70 9.18
N LEU A 227 8.53 -16.08 8.40
CA LEU A 227 8.89 -15.20 7.29
C LEU A 227 9.52 -13.88 7.81
N ILE A 228 8.95 -13.30 8.87
CA ILE A 228 9.46 -12.10 9.53
C ILE A 228 10.90 -12.33 10.03
N ILE A 229 11.13 -13.44 10.73
CA ILE A 229 12.46 -13.81 11.22
C ILE A 229 13.45 -13.94 10.06
N ARG A 230 13.06 -14.61 8.98
CA ARG A 230 13.91 -14.74 7.78
C ARG A 230 14.21 -13.39 7.13
N PHE A 231 13.25 -12.46 7.08
CA PHE A 231 13.49 -11.10 6.57
C PHE A 231 14.46 -10.30 7.45
N ILE A 232 14.34 -10.43 8.77
CA ILE A 232 15.27 -9.77 9.70
C ILE A 232 16.68 -10.36 9.53
N ASN A 233 16.81 -11.69 9.59
CA ASN A 233 18.11 -12.36 9.43
C ASN A 233 18.77 -12.03 8.10
N LYS A 234 18.02 -12.11 6.99
CA LYS A 234 18.53 -11.74 5.68
C LYS A 234 19.08 -10.31 5.63
N ASN A 235 18.36 -9.36 6.21
CA ASN A 235 18.82 -7.97 6.23
C ASN A 235 20.05 -7.83 7.14
N LEU A 236 20.07 -8.47 8.31
CA LEU A 236 21.24 -8.48 9.17
C LEU A 236 22.46 -9.06 8.45
N ASP A 237 22.33 -10.22 7.81
CA ASP A 237 23.41 -10.87 7.07
C ASP A 237 23.91 -9.98 5.92
N PHE A 238 22.99 -9.34 5.18
CA PHE A 238 23.34 -8.44 4.07
C PHE A 238 24.10 -7.18 4.51
N TYR A 239 23.86 -6.71 5.74
CA TYR A 239 24.50 -5.52 6.30
C TYR A 239 25.56 -5.86 7.37
N ASP A 240 26.14 -7.06 7.36
CA ASP A 240 27.17 -7.53 8.31
C ASP A 240 26.76 -7.37 9.78
N GLY A 241 25.48 -7.62 10.09
CA GLY A 241 24.89 -7.45 11.42
C GLY A 241 24.71 -5.99 11.86
N SER A 242 25.04 -5.00 11.02
CA SER A 242 25.02 -3.58 11.39
C SER A 242 23.72 -2.88 10.97
N PHE A 243 22.93 -2.48 11.96
CA PHE A 243 21.77 -1.60 11.75
C PHE A 243 22.15 -0.23 11.14
N PHE A 244 23.36 0.26 11.41
CA PHE A 244 23.85 1.53 10.86
C PHE A 244 24.06 1.43 9.36
N LYS A 245 24.70 0.36 8.88
CA LYS A 245 24.84 0.10 7.44
C LYS A 245 23.48 -0.03 6.75
N MET A 246 22.48 -0.60 7.45
CA MET A 246 21.11 -0.68 6.93
C MET A 246 20.43 0.70 6.81
N LEU A 247 20.71 1.65 7.72
CA LEU A 247 20.20 3.02 7.63
C LEU A 247 20.78 3.77 6.43
N GLU A 248 22.05 3.54 6.10
CA GLU A 248 22.71 4.15 4.93
C GLU A 248 22.07 3.75 3.60
N HIS A 249 21.29 2.66 3.57
CA HIS A 249 20.54 2.24 2.39
C HIS A 249 19.23 3.02 2.19
N GLY A 250 18.63 3.52 3.28
CA GLY A 250 17.33 4.19 3.26
C GLY A 250 17.42 5.70 3.34
N PHE A 251 16.30 6.30 3.76
CA PHE A 251 16.27 7.72 4.09
C PHE A 251 17.16 8.05 5.31
N GLY A 252 17.51 7.02 6.09
CA GLY A 252 18.40 7.11 7.24
C GLY A 252 19.80 7.62 6.93
N LYS A 253 20.27 7.48 5.68
CA LYS A 253 21.59 7.94 5.23
C LYS A 253 21.82 9.44 5.44
N TYR A 254 20.76 10.24 5.34
CA TYR A 254 20.85 11.69 5.46
C TYR A 254 20.86 12.17 6.92
N LEU A 255 20.88 11.24 7.88
CA LEU A 255 20.85 11.52 9.29
C LEU A 255 22.23 11.29 9.88
N GLU A 256 22.78 12.30 10.54
CA GLU A 256 24.04 12.16 11.25
C GLU A 256 23.87 11.29 12.50
N VAL A 257 24.93 10.52 12.83
CA VAL A 257 24.96 9.48 13.87
C VAL A 257 24.64 10.04 15.27
N TYR A 258 24.89 11.32 15.54
CA TYR A 258 24.61 11.94 16.85
C TYR A 258 23.12 12.27 17.06
N ILE A 259 22.29 12.11 16.03
CA ILE A 259 20.88 12.54 16.02
C ILE A 259 19.94 11.40 16.44
N TYR A 260 20.39 10.17 16.73
CA TYR A 260 19.47 9.03 16.98
C TYR A 260 18.43 9.23 18.11
N PRO A 261 18.76 9.81 19.28
CA PRO A 261 17.75 10.15 20.29
C PRO A 261 16.78 11.22 19.80
N ILE A 262 17.31 12.21 19.06
CA ILE A 262 16.54 13.28 18.43
C ILE A 262 15.65 12.73 17.32
N LEU A 263 16.04 11.64 16.66
CA LEU A 263 15.29 10.94 15.63
C LEU A 263 14.14 10.14 16.19
N ILE A 264 14.35 9.41 17.28
CA ILE A 264 13.27 8.76 18.01
C ILE A 264 12.26 9.82 18.46
N PHE A 265 12.74 10.97 18.96
CA PHE A 265 11.89 12.08 19.36
C PHE A 265 11.17 12.77 18.17
N LEU A 266 11.87 13.08 17.08
CA LEU A 266 11.32 13.63 15.83
C LEU A 266 10.42 12.65 15.08
N PHE A 267 10.54 11.35 15.35
CA PHE A 267 9.65 10.33 14.81
C PHE A 267 8.37 10.20 15.65
N LEU A 268 8.51 10.25 16.97
CA LEU A 268 7.39 10.29 17.90
C LEU A 268 6.64 11.62 17.87
N LEU A 269 7.28 12.73 17.49
CA LEU A 269 6.67 14.06 17.50
C LEU A 269 5.53 14.19 16.45
N PRO A 270 5.68 13.83 15.16
CA PRO A 270 4.58 13.75 14.21
C PRO A 270 3.52 12.75 14.65
N PHE A 271 3.94 11.63 15.27
CA PHE A 271 3.01 10.69 15.88
C PHE A 271 2.13 11.41 16.91
N PHE A 272 2.71 12.09 17.90
CA PHE A 272 1.97 12.79 18.95
C PHE A 272 1.21 14.02 18.44
N LEU A 273 1.75 14.79 17.50
CA LEU A 273 1.10 16.00 16.95
C LEU A 273 -0.11 15.65 16.10
N MET A 274 0.03 14.67 15.19
CA MET A 274 -1.10 14.23 14.37
C MET A 274 -2.10 13.39 15.17
N PHE A 275 -1.61 12.64 16.16
CA PHE A 275 -2.47 11.95 17.12
C PHE A 275 -3.28 12.94 17.95
N GLY A 276 -2.64 13.98 18.51
CA GLY A 276 -3.29 15.09 19.21
C GLY A 276 -4.28 15.82 18.30
N TYR A 277 -3.92 16.06 17.04
CA TYR A 277 -4.85 16.60 16.04
C TYR A 277 -6.07 15.67 15.82
N SER A 278 -5.87 14.36 15.72
CA SER A 278 -6.97 13.41 15.56
C SER A 278 -7.92 13.40 16.76
N LEU A 279 -7.39 13.53 17.98
CA LEU A 279 -8.17 13.67 19.21
C LEU A 279 -8.94 15.00 19.23
N LEU A 280 -8.27 16.11 18.91
CA LEU A 280 -8.86 17.45 18.94
C LEU A 280 -10.01 17.62 17.93
N TYR A 281 -9.87 17.05 16.73
CA TYR A 281 -10.86 17.19 15.66
C TYR A 281 -11.86 16.03 15.59
N ASN A 282 -11.74 15.05 16.48
CA ASN A 282 -12.63 13.88 16.63
C ASN A 282 -12.93 13.15 15.30
N ASN A 283 -12.00 13.20 14.34
CA ASN A 283 -12.20 12.63 13.02
C ASN A 283 -11.57 11.23 12.95
N LYS A 284 -12.39 10.23 13.26
CA LYS A 284 -12.03 8.80 13.24
C LYS A 284 -11.41 8.32 11.92
N TYR A 285 -11.69 8.96 10.79
CA TYR A 285 -11.18 8.54 9.49
C TYR A 285 -9.67 8.79 9.32
N PHE A 286 -9.03 9.56 10.20
CA PHE A 286 -7.58 9.81 10.13
C PHE A 286 -6.72 8.66 10.64
N VAL A 287 -7.23 7.84 11.58
CA VAL A 287 -6.43 6.79 12.25
C VAL A 287 -5.82 5.82 11.24
N LEU A 288 -6.60 5.46 10.21
CA LEU A 288 -6.20 4.50 9.20
C LEU A 288 -5.09 4.98 8.25
N PRO A 289 -5.24 6.09 7.49
CA PRO A 289 -4.15 6.59 6.66
C PRO A 289 -2.92 6.96 7.50
N PHE A 290 -3.14 7.38 8.75
CA PHE A 290 -2.05 7.73 9.66
C PHE A 290 -1.22 6.52 10.08
N SER A 291 -1.85 5.38 10.42
CA SER A 291 -1.09 4.17 10.77
C SER A 291 -0.17 3.73 9.64
N LEU A 292 -0.61 3.88 8.39
CA LEU A 292 0.22 3.58 7.22
C LEU A 292 1.36 4.58 7.03
N ILE A 293 1.09 5.89 7.18
CA ILE A 293 2.12 6.94 7.06
C ILE A 293 3.22 6.71 8.09
N ILE A 294 2.87 6.52 9.37
CA ILE A 294 3.85 6.31 10.44
C ILE A 294 4.69 5.06 10.17
N SER A 295 4.05 3.95 9.81
CA SER A 295 4.77 2.71 9.49
C SER A 295 5.73 2.91 8.32
N SER A 296 5.31 3.63 7.28
CA SER A 296 6.15 3.93 6.12
C SER A 296 7.31 4.86 6.44
N LEU A 297 7.13 5.83 7.34
CA LEU A 297 8.20 6.70 7.81
C LEU A 297 9.21 5.90 8.64
N PHE A 298 8.73 5.03 9.53
CA PHE A 298 9.58 4.22 10.41
C PHE A 298 10.47 3.27 9.62
N ILE A 299 9.85 2.41 8.82
CA ILE A 299 10.58 1.41 8.02
C ILE A 299 11.29 2.09 6.84
N GLY A 300 10.80 3.25 6.40
CA GLY A 300 11.41 4.09 5.37
C GLY A 300 12.82 4.58 5.70
N LEU A 301 13.16 4.67 6.98
CA LEU A 301 14.53 4.93 7.43
C LEU A 301 15.53 3.91 6.86
N PHE A 302 15.10 2.66 6.69
CA PHE A 302 15.93 1.55 6.21
C PHE A 302 15.76 1.26 4.71
N GLY A 303 14.83 1.93 4.02
CA GLY A 303 14.65 1.73 2.58
C GLY A 303 13.63 2.65 1.93
N TYR A 304 14.01 3.26 0.81
CA TYR A 304 13.13 4.17 0.05
C TYR A 304 11.83 3.50 -0.43
N SER A 305 11.89 2.23 -0.84
CA SER A 305 10.69 1.50 -1.28
C SER A 305 9.63 1.40 -0.17
N SER A 306 10.06 1.22 1.08
CA SER A 306 9.21 1.22 2.26
C SER A 306 8.55 2.58 2.47
N LEU A 307 9.32 3.67 2.34
CA LEU A 307 8.80 5.03 2.45
C LEU A 307 7.73 5.32 1.39
N PHE A 308 8.05 5.05 0.12
CA PHE A 308 7.12 5.29 -1.00
C PHE A 308 5.86 4.42 -0.94
N SER A 309 5.90 3.27 -0.26
CA SER A 309 4.71 2.44 -0.07
C SER A 309 3.62 3.12 0.76
N GLY A 310 3.95 4.15 1.56
CA GLY A 310 3.01 4.96 2.33
C GLY A 310 2.27 6.04 1.54
N ILE A 311 2.57 6.22 0.24
CA ILE A 311 1.99 7.28 -0.59
C ILE A 311 0.46 7.22 -0.64
N SER A 312 -0.13 6.02 -0.61
CA SER A 312 -1.59 5.85 -0.62
C SER A 312 -2.24 6.35 0.68
N GLY A 313 -1.58 6.12 1.82
CA GLY A 313 -1.97 6.70 3.10
C GLY A 313 -1.87 8.22 3.09
N TYR A 314 -0.79 8.76 2.55
CA TYR A 314 -0.59 10.21 2.42
C TYR A 314 -1.67 10.88 1.56
N ILE A 315 -1.95 10.35 0.36
CA ILE A 315 -2.99 10.87 -0.53
C ILE A 315 -4.35 10.86 0.15
N LEU A 316 -4.69 9.75 0.82
CA LEU A 316 -5.96 9.64 1.54
C LEU A 316 -6.03 10.65 2.70
N PHE A 317 -4.94 10.81 3.45
CA PHE A 317 -4.84 11.79 4.52
C PHE A 317 -5.05 13.24 4.03
N VAL A 318 -4.39 13.63 2.94
CA VAL A 318 -4.54 14.97 2.33
C VAL A 318 -5.97 15.17 1.82
N ALA A 319 -6.54 14.16 1.16
CA ALA A 319 -7.91 14.24 0.66
C ALA A 319 -8.92 14.47 1.81
N ILE A 320 -8.82 13.69 2.89
CA ILE A 320 -9.70 13.82 4.07
C ILE A 320 -9.59 15.23 4.68
N ASN A 321 -8.37 15.76 4.85
CA ASN A 321 -8.18 17.12 5.37
C ASN A 321 -8.79 18.18 4.45
N PHE A 322 -8.53 18.10 3.15
CA PHE A 322 -9.04 19.07 2.18
C PHE A 322 -10.57 19.14 2.19
N TYR A 323 -11.25 17.98 2.26
CA TYR A 323 -12.71 17.93 2.29
C TYR A 323 -13.31 18.37 3.62
N ASN A 324 -12.67 18.05 4.76
CA ASN A 324 -13.10 18.54 6.06
C ASN A 324 -13.08 20.06 6.14
N THR A 325 -12.00 20.69 5.67
CA THR A 325 -11.88 22.16 5.67
C THR A 325 -12.99 22.81 4.84
N LYS A 326 -13.29 22.26 3.66
CA LYS A 326 -14.40 22.75 2.82
C LYS A 326 -15.75 22.61 3.51
N ARG A 327 -16.01 21.50 4.18
CA ARG A 327 -17.26 21.27 4.93
C ARG A 327 -17.43 22.29 6.05
N ILE A 328 -16.38 22.56 6.82
CA ILE A 328 -16.40 23.55 7.92
C ILE A 328 -16.69 24.95 7.38
N ILE A 329 -16.02 25.36 6.30
CA ILE A 329 -16.26 26.67 5.67
C ILE A 329 -17.70 26.79 5.16
N TYR A 330 -18.23 25.74 4.52
CA TYR A 330 -19.60 25.76 4.00
C TYR A 330 -20.65 25.85 5.12
N CYS A 331 -20.47 25.09 6.21
CA CYS A 331 -21.34 25.18 7.37
C CYS A 331 -21.30 26.58 7.99
N ARG A 332 -20.12 27.20 8.14
CA ARG A 332 -19.98 28.56 8.68
C ARG A 332 -20.58 29.67 7.81
N LYS A 333 -20.74 29.48 6.50
CA LYS A 333 -21.40 30.46 5.62
C LYS A 333 -22.93 30.38 5.65
N LYS A 334 -23.49 29.32 6.23
CA LYS A 334 -24.94 29.08 6.29
C LYS A 334 -25.57 29.59 7.60
N TYR A 335 -24.73 29.90 8.60
CA TYR A 335 -25.07 30.61 9.82
C TYR A 335 -24.49 32.02 9.73
#